data_AF-G7H6Z3-F1
#
_entry.id   AF-G7H6Z3-F1
#
_cell.length_a   1.000
_cell.length_b   1.000
_cell.length_c   1.000
_cell.angle_alpha   90.00
_cell.angle_beta   90.00
_cell.angle_gamma   90.00
#
_symmetry.space_group_name_H-M   'P 1'
#
loop_
_entity.id
_entity.type
_entity.pdbx_description
1 polymer ?
#
loop_
_entity_poly.entity_id
_entity_poly.type
_entity_poly.pdbx_seq_one_letter_code
_entity_poly.pdbx_strand_id
1 'polypeptide(L)'
;MTSTSARSKPDADTRRGTAHYVGSRLRQLRSERGLSQVRLAGELGISPSYLNQIEHDTRPLTAPVLARISEVFGVDAEFFDPQDNIRLVAELREALIEEHVEAPDSATDPQQLADMVANHPAIAEAVVNLHRRYRVATDQLAAATDERGDRSMRGSISAPHEEVRDFFSAHHNYLHDLDVAAEEMVTRMRMHSGDVRAEIAHRLETVHGVQIVRRVDLGDDLLHRFDPQSRRLEISGALGPGQRTFKLASELAYLEYGDLMTQLVDEANFTSADARALAMSGLANYFAAAAAMPYEQFHGAAEDFRYDIERLSAFYSLSYETICHRLSTLQRPNLRGIPWSFVRVDRAGNMSKRQSATGFHFSASGGTCPLWNVYETFGSPGKILTQVAQMPDGRDYFWVARTVERRAARFGQPGKTFAIGLGCELRHAGRVIYSDGLEIGPQAKVTLIGSGCRVCERERCPQRAFPPLGVPLHIDEHRSSISPYGA
;
A
#
# COMPACT_ATOMS: atom_id res chain seq x y z
N MET A 1 -58.90 -39.00 15.58
CA MET A 1 -57.91 -39.33 16.62
C MET A 1 -56.78 -40.07 15.94
N THR A 2 -55.54 -39.61 15.82
CA THR A 2 -54.84 -38.42 16.33
C THR A 2 -53.61 -38.27 15.44
N SER A 3 -53.48 -37.10 14.83
CA SER A 3 -52.26 -36.60 14.18
C SER A 3 -51.13 -36.54 15.21
N THR A 4 -49.93 -37.01 14.86
CA THR A 4 -48.71 -36.68 15.62
C THR A 4 -47.66 -36.13 14.68
N SER A 5 -47.58 -34.81 14.70
CA SER A 5 -46.57 -33.94 14.10
C SER A 5 -45.20 -34.18 14.73
N ALA A 6 -44.21 -34.56 13.92
CA ALA A 6 -42.80 -34.49 14.30
C ALA A 6 -42.28 -33.08 13.95
N ARG A 7 -42.16 -32.21 14.96
CA ARG A 7 -41.45 -30.94 14.87
C ARG A 7 -39.95 -31.20 14.82
N SER A 8 -39.32 -30.96 13.67
CA SER A 8 -37.87 -30.83 13.56
C SER A 8 -37.42 -29.53 14.23
N LYS A 9 -36.56 -29.64 15.24
CA LYS A 9 -35.86 -28.50 15.85
C LYS A 9 -34.90 -27.88 14.83
N PRO A 10 -34.75 -26.55 14.77
CA PRO A 10 -33.72 -25.92 13.95
C PRO A 10 -32.34 -26.14 14.58
N ASP A 11 -31.38 -26.61 13.78
CA ASP A 11 -29.98 -26.70 14.16
C ASP A 11 -29.43 -25.31 14.44
N ALA A 12 -28.90 -25.13 15.65
CA ALA A 12 -28.19 -23.94 16.07
C ALA A 12 -26.82 -23.90 15.36
N ASP A 13 -26.76 -23.19 14.25
CA ASP A 13 -25.53 -22.77 13.59
C ASP A 13 -24.67 -21.99 14.59
N THR A 14 -23.69 -22.69 15.14
CA THR A 14 -22.73 -22.13 16.07
C THR A 14 -21.69 -21.39 15.23
N ARG A 15 -21.83 -20.06 15.15
CA ARG A 15 -20.77 -19.16 14.68
C ARG A 15 -19.47 -19.51 15.41
N ARG A 16 -18.60 -20.32 14.80
CA ARG A 16 -17.22 -20.50 15.26
C ARG A 16 -16.50 -19.19 15.00
N GLY A 17 -16.40 -18.36 16.04
CA GLY A 17 -15.46 -17.25 16.06
C GLY A 17 -14.06 -17.80 15.83
N THR A 18 -13.38 -17.32 14.79
CA THR A 18 -11.96 -17.55 14.55
C THR A 18 -11.17 -17.20 15.81
N ALA A 19 -10.31 -18.10 16.26
CA ALA A 19 -9.44 -17.88 17.41
C ALA A 19 -8.41 -16.80 17.07
N HIS A 20 -8.43 -15.66 17.78
CA HIS A 20 -7.49 -14.57 17.58
C HIS A 20 -6.26 -14.77 18.48
N TYR A 21 -5.14 -15.17 17.88
CA TYR A 21 -3.82 -15.23 18.50
C TYR A 21 -3.05 -13.97 18.13
N VAL A 22 -2.81 -13.10 19.11
CA VAL A 22 -2.39 -11.70 18.95
C VAL A 22 -1.40 -11.26 20.04
N GLY A 23 -0.82 -12.23 20.74
CA GLY A 23 -0.05 -12.03 21.97
C GLY A 23 1.18 -11.15 21.79
N SER A 24 1.87 -11.27 20.65
CA SER A 24 3.04 -10.44 20.33
C SER A 24 2.69 -8.95 20.19
N ARG A 25 1.58 -8.60 19.53
CA ARG A 25 1.12 -7.20 19.39
C ARG A 25 0.66 -6.60 20.72
N LEU A 26 -0.03 -7.39 21.54
CA LEU A 26 -0.41 -6.94 22.88
C LEU A 26 0.83 -6.67 23.76
N ARG A 27 1.86 -7.52 23.64
CA ARG A 27 3.14 -7.35 24.33
C ARG A 27 3.90 -6.11 23.84
N GLN A 28 3.85 -5.81 22.54
CA GLN A 28 4.41 -4.60 21.96
C GLN A 28 3.71 -3.35 22.51
N LEU A 29 2.38 -3.25 22.41
CA LEU A 29 1.60 -2.13 22.94
C LEU A 29 1.86 -1.89 24.43
N ARG A 30 1.94 -2.98 25.20
CA ARG A 30 2.28 -2.93 26.62
C ARG A 30 3.66 -2.31 26.84
N SER A 31 4.65 -2.69 26.02
CA SER A 31 6.04 -2.24 26.15
C SER A 31 6.20 -0.78 25.73
N GLU A 32 5.55 -0.35 24.65
CA GLU A 32 5.52 1.04 24.17
C GLU A 32 4.94 2.00 25.22
N ARG A 33 3.94 1.54 25.99
CA ARG A 33 3.37 2.32 27.10
C ARG A 33 4.10 2.15 28.43
N GLY A 34 5.20 1.41 28.48
CA GLY A 34 5.96 1.15 29.71
C GLY A 34 5.16 0.43 30.80
N LEU A 35 4.15 -0.36 30.43
CA LEU A 35 3.25 -1.03 31.36
C LEU A 35 3.82 -2.40 31.80
N SER A 36 3.72 -2.70 33.09
CA SER A 36 3.95 -4.06 33.57
C SER A 36 2.75 -4.95 33.26
N GLN A 37 2.97 -6.25 33.13
CA GLN A 37 1.90 -7.20 32.86
C GLN A 37 0.83 -7.20 33.96
N VAL A 38 1.24 -7.04 35.22
CA VAL A 38 0.30 -6.93 36.36
C VAL A 38 -0.58 -5.68 36.23
N ARG A 39 0.01 -4.55 35.84
CA ARG A 39 -0.73 -3.30 35.65
C ARG A 39 -1.72 -3.39 34.49
N LEU A 40 -1.28 -3.90 33.34
CA LEU A 40 -2.15 -4.07 32.19
C LEU A 40 -3.31 -5.05 32.49
N ALA A 41 -3.03 -6.14 33.20
CA ALA A 41 -4.07 -7.08 33.60
C ALA A 41 -5.14 -6.40 34.47
N GLY A 42 -4.71 -5.52 35.38
CA GLY A 42 -5.60 -4.69 36.19
C GLY A 42 -6.46 -3.73 35.36
N GLU A 43 -5.86 -3.02 34.40
CA GLU A 43 -6.58 -2.10 33.49
C GLU A 43 -7.60 -2.84 32.61
N LEU A 44 -7.28 -4.08 32.20
CA LEU A 44 -8.17 -4.92 31.40
C LEU A 44 -9.22 -5.70 32.23
N GLY A 45 -9.13 -5.68 33.56
CA GLY A 45 -10.01 -6.44 34.45
C GLY A 45 -9.86 -7.95 34.34
N ILE A 46 -8.66 -8.44 33.99
CA ILE A 46 -8.33 -9.87 33.88
C ILE A 46 -7.19 -10.25 34.84
N SER A 47 -6.96 -11.55 35.04
CA SER A 47 -5.84 -11.98 35.89
C SER A 47 -4.49 -11.84 35.17
N PRO A 48 -3.37 -11.54 35.87
CA PRO A 48 -2.05 -11.50 35.27
C PRO A 48 -1.65 -12.82 34.59
N SER A 49 -2.08 -13.95 35.15
CA SER A 49 -1.87 -15.27 34.55
C SER A 49 -2.64 -15.42 33.23
N TYR A 50 -3.88 -14.90 33.14
CA TYR A 50 -4.64 -14.94 31.90
C TYR A 50 -4.05 -13.99 30.85
N LEU A 51 -3.61 -12.79 31.24
CA LEU A 51 -2.87 -11.89 30.34
C LEU A 51 -1.57 -12.54 29.84
N ASN A 52 -0.86 -13.29 30.70
CA ASN A 52 0.32 -14.03 30.29
C ASN A 52 0.03 -15.11 29.25
N GLN A 53 -1.09 -15.81 29.42
CA GLN A 53 -1.51 -16.81 28.46
C GLN A 53 -1.89 -16.21 27.11
N ILE A 54 -2.53 -15.03 27.12
CA ILE A 54 -2.86 -14.26 25.91
C ILE A 54 -1.59 -13.75 25.24
N GLU A 55 -0.67 -13.11 25.99
CA GLU A 55 0.58 -12.57 25.45
C GLU A 55 1.50 -13.64 24.84
N HIS A 56 1.37 -14.90 25.24
CA HIS A 56 2.12 -16.05 24.70
C HIS A 56 1.29 -16.93 23.76
N ASP A 57 0.12 -16.46 23.33
CA ASP A 57 -0.75 -17.17 22.38
C ASP A 57 -1.17 -18.58 22.84
N THR A 58 -1.07 -18.87 24.13
CA THR A 58 -1.54 -20.14 24.73
C THR A 58 -3.06 -20.14 24.93
N ARG A 59 -3.69 -18.96 24.92
CA ARG A 59 -5.14 -18.81 25.00
C ARG A 59 -5.62 -17.72 24.04
N PRO A 60 -6.56 -18.01 23.12
CA PRO A 60 -7.04 -17.02 22.18
C PRO A 60 -7.77 -15.89 22.89
N LEU A 61 -7.69 -14.71 22.29
CA LEU A 61 -8.34 -13.52 22.80
C LEU A 61 -9.86 -13.64 22.65
N THR A 62 -10.60 -13.31 23.71
CA THR A 62 -12.06 -13.28 23.66
C THR A 62 -12.55 -11.90 23.25
N ALA A 63 -13.68 -11.82 22.55
CA ALA A 63 -14.26 -10.54 22.09
C ALA A 63 -14.41 -9.48 23.20
N PRO A 64 -14.81 -9.81 24.46
CA PRO A 64 -14.87 -8.83 25.53
C PRO A 64 -13.50 -8.28 25.94
N VAL A 65 -12.45 -9.12 25.93
CA VAL A 65 -11.09 -8.67 26.26
C VAL A 65 -10.52 -7.83 25.12
N LEU A 66 -10.79 -8.20 23.87
CA LEU A 66 -10.44 -7.41 22.69
C LEU A 66 -11.06 -6.01 22.75
N ALA A 67 -12.35 -5.90 23.03
CA ALA A 67 -13.01 -4.60 23.17
C ALA A 67 -12.37 -3.73 24.28
N ARG A 68 -11.98 -4.35 25.40
CA ARG A 68 -11.31 -3.65 26.50
C ARG A 68 -9.90 -3.21 26.12
N ILE A 69 -9.14 -4.05 25.42
CA ILE A 69 -7.82 -3.70 24.89
C ILE A 69 -7.95 -2.53 23.91
N SER A 70 -8.94 -2.59 23.01
CA SER A 70 -9.24 -1.50 22.07
C SER A 70 -9.54 -0.18 22.77
N GLU A 71 -10.34 -0.21 23.84
CA GLU A 71 -10.65 0.95 24.67
C GLU A 71 -9.41 1.49 25.40
N VAL A 72 -8.64 0.62 26.06
CA VAL A 72 -7.45 1.02 26.84
C VAL A 72 -6.36 1.57 25.93
N PHE A 73 -6.10 0.94 24.79
CA PHE A 73 -5.03 1.32 23.87
C PHE A 73 -5.45 2.29 22.76
N GLY A 74 -6.75 2.54 22.58
CA GLY A 74 -7.26 3.37 21.48
C GLY A 74 -6.92 2.77 20.11
N VAL A 75 -7.05 1.45 19.98
CA VAL A 75 -6.76 0.69 18.75
C VAL A 75 -8.00 -0.11 18.34
N ASP A 76 -8.35 -0.12 17.05
CA ASP A 76 -9.51 -0.90 16.58
C ASP A 76 -9.26 -2.41 16.66
N ALA A 77 -10.29 -3.24 16.67
CA ALA A 77 -10.19 -4.70 16.61
C ALA A 77 -9.37 -5.17 15.38
N GLU A 78 -9.42 -4.38 14.30
CA GLU A 78 -8.65 -4.58 13.07
C GLU A 78 -7.13 -4.40 13.27
N PHE A 79 -6.68 -3.67 14.31
CA PHE A 79 -5.25 -3.62 14.70
C PHE A 79 -4.72 -4.98 15.13
N PHE A 80 -5.59 -5.87 15.60
CA PHE A 80 -5.26 -7.22 16.00
C PHE A 80 -5.58 -8.25 14.90
N ASP A 81 -5.97 -7.80 13.70
CA ASP A 81 -6.15 -8.67 12.55
C ASP A 81 -4.77 -9.16 12.06
N PRO A 82 -4.50 -10.48 11.96
CA PRO A 82 -3.20 -11.05 11.56
C PRO A 82 -2.65 -10.60 10.20
N GLN A 83 -3.26 -9.63 9.52
CA GLN A 83 -2.97 -9.28 8.13
C GLN A 83 -1.62 -8.62 7.90
N ASP A 84 -1.05 -7.92 8.89
CA ASP A 84 0.32 -7.39 8.74
C ASP A 84 1.35 -8.51 8.61
N ASN A 85 1.03 -9.71 9.12
CA ASN A 85 1.93 -10.85 9.01
C ASN A 85 1.91 -11.47 7.61
N ILE A 86 0.84 -11.34 6.82
CA ILE A 86 0.74 -12.01 5.51
C ILE A 86 1.81 -11.50 4.56
N ARG A 87 1.99 -10.17 4.52
CA ARG A 87 2.99 -9.54 3.67
C ARG A 87 4.38 -10.02 4.08
N LEU A 88 4.69 -9.98 5.36
CA LEU A 88 5.99 -10.42 5.87
C LEU A 88 6.21 -11.93 5.68
N VAL A 89 5.16 -12.76 5.78
CA VAL A 89 5.19 -14.20 5.46
C VAL A 89 5.49 -14.43 3.99
N ALA A 90 4.84 -13.69 3.10
CA ALA A 90 5.06 -13.81 1.66
C ALA A 90 6.46 -13.30 1.25
N GLU A 91 6.93 -12.19 1.83
CA GLU A 91 8.29 -11.66 1.62
C GLU A 91 9.35 -12.64 2.15
N LEU A 92 9.13 -13.23 3.35
CA LEU A 92 10.02 -14.23 3.92
C LEU A 92 10.04 -15.50 3.06
N ARG A 93 8.89 -15.90 2.53
CA ARG A 93 8.80 -17.04 1.61
C ARG A 93 9.55 -16.79 0.31
N GLU A 94 9.38 -15.61 -0.29
CA GLU A 94 10.13 -15.19 -1.48
C GLU A 94 11.64 -15.27 -1.21
N ALA A 95 12.08 -14.82 -0.02
CA ALA A 95 13.47 -14.91 0.39
C ALA A 95 14.01 -16.35 0.52
N LEU A 96 13.17 -17.32 0.87
CA LEU A 96 13.56 -18.71 1.12
C LEU A 96 13.47 -19.63 -0.10
N ILE A 97 12.72 -19.25 -1.14
CA ILE A 97 12.57 -20.02 -2.39
C ILE A 97 13.66 -19.66 -3.42
N GLU A 98 14.46 -18.63 -3.16
CA GLU A 98 15.56 -18.20 -4.03
C GLU A 98 16.59 -19.33 -4.23
N GLU A 99 17.05 -19.55 -5.47
CA GLU A 99 17.90 -20.68 -5.87
C GLU A 99 19.22 -20.79 -5.07
N HIS A 100 19.69 -19.68 -4.52
CA HIS A 100 20.95 -19.60 -3.76
C HIS A 100 20.77 -19.77 -2.25
N VAL A 101 19.54 -19.94 -1.79
CA VAL A 101 19.22 -20.19 -0.38
C VAL A 101 18.96 -21.68 -0.20
N GLU A 102 19.89 -22.37 0.48
CA GLU A 102 19.73 -23.79 0.84
C GLU A 102 18.74 -23.94 2.01
N ALA A 103 17.45 -23.76 1.73
CA ALA A 103 16.37 -24.02 2.68
C ALA A 103 15.74 -25.40 2.40
N PRO A 104 15.50 -26.24 3.44
CA PRO A 104 14.72 -27.46 3.25
C PRO A 104 13.28 -27.11 2.87
N ASP A 105 12.60 -27.95 2.10
CA ASP A 105 11.20 -27.71 1.65
C ASP A 105 10.27 -27.36 2.81
N SER A 106 10.47 -28.00 3.98
CA SER A 106 9.68 -27.74 5.19
C SER A 106 9.80 -26.30 5.71
N ALA A 107 10.90 -25.59 5.43
CA ALA A 107 11.09 -24.20 5.82
C ALA A 107 10.25 -23.23 4.98
N THR A 108 9.72 -23.67 3.84
CA THR A 108 8.84 -22.86 2.96
C THR A 108 7.35 -23.13 3.20
N ASP A 109 7.03 -24.00 4.16
CA ASP A 109 5.67 -24.32 4.58
C ASP A 109 4.93 -23.06 5.07
N PRO A 110 3.79 -22.68 4.46
CA PRO A 110 3.06 -21.47 4.82
C PRO A 110 2.72 -21.37 6.31
N GLN A 111 2.42 -22.50 6.97
CA GLN A 111 2.07 -22.51 8.39
C GLN A 111 3.28 -22.20 9.28
N GLN A 112 4.44 -22.82 9.02
CA GLN A 112 5.67 -22.54 9.77
C GLN A 112 6.15 -21.10 9.58
N LEU A 113 6.00 -20.55 8.37
CA LEU A 113 6.32 -19.14 8.11
C LEU A 113 5.39 -18.19 8.85
N ALA A 114 4.08 -18.49 8.87
CA ALA A 114 3.12 -17.72 9.65
C ALA A 114 3.46 -17.75 11.15
N ASP A 115 3.82 -18.91 11.68
CA ASP A 115 4.21 -19.07 13.08
C ASP A 115 5.52 -18.33 13.40
N MET A 116 6.52 -18.37 12.49
CA MET A 116 7.77 -17.61 12.63
C MET A 116 7.52 -16.10 12.66
N VAL A 117 6.70 -15.59 11.75
CA VAL A 117 6.37 -14.16 11.69
C VAL A 117 5.55 -13.71 12.91
N ALA A 118 4.62 -14.54 13.39
CA ALA A 118 3.81 -14.22 14.56
C ALA A 118 4.64 -14.14 15.85
N ASN A 119 5.60 -15.05 16.02
CA ASN A 119 6.40 -15.18 17.24
C ASN A 119 7.72 -14.41 17.22
N HIS A 120 8.31 -14.21 16.03
CA HIS A 120 9.63 -13.61 15.83
C HIS A 120 9.65 -12.61 14.65
N PRO A 121 8.77 -11.59 14.63
CA PRO A 121 8.64 -10.66 13.51
C PRO A 121 9.96 -9.93 13.20
N ALA A 122 10.70 -9.49 14.22
CA ALA A 122 11.99 -8.81 14.02
C ALA A 122 13.06 -9.67 13.33
N ILE A 123 13.03 -11.00 13.55
CA ILE A 123 13.95 -11.92 12.87
C ILE A 123 13.51 -12.12 11.42
N ALA A 124 12.20 -12.30 11.18
CA ALA A 124 11.66 -12.39 9.84
C ALA A 124 11.97 -11.14 9.00
N GLU A 125 11.79 -9.95 9.58
CA GLU A 125 12.16 -8.67 8.96
C GLU A 125 13.66 -8.59 8.65
N ALA A 126 14.52 -9.06 9.56
CA ALA A 126 15.97 -9.07 9.33
C ALA A 126 16.36 -9.99 8.16
N VAL A 127 15.73 -11.17 8.05
CA VAL A 127 15.97 -12.10 6.93
C VAL A 127 15.48 -11.52 5.61
N VAL A 128 14.28 -10.93 5.57
CA VAL A 128 13.76 -10.25 4.37
C VAL A 128 14.67 -9.10 3.95
N ASN A 129 15.13 -8.29 4.91
CA ASN A 129 16.08 -7.21 4.62
C ASN A 129 17.44 -7.72 4.12
N LEU A 130 17.93 -8.83 4.66
CA LEU A 130 19.14 -9.48 4.17
C LEU A 130 18.97 -9.97 2.73
N HIS A 131 17.87 -10.66 2.43
CA HIS A 131 17.57 -11.11 1.07
C HIS A 131 17.44 -9.94 0.09
N ARG A 132 16.77 -8.85 0.46
CA ARG A 132 16.69 -7.64 -0.37
C ARG A 132 18.08 -7.07 -0.67
N ARG A 133 18.96 -6.96 0.34
CA ARG A 133 20.34 -6.48 0.16
C ARG A 133 21.15 -7.44 -0.71
N TYR A 134 20.97 -8.74 -0.53
CA TYR A 134 21.58 -9.77 -1.37
C TYR A 134 21.18 -9.59 -2.84
N ARG A 135 19.88 -9.44 -3.12
CA ARG A 135 19.38 -9.21 -4.49
C ARG A 135 19.93 -7.95 -5.13
N VAL A 136 19.95 -6.84 -4.39
CA VAL A 136 20.57 -5.60 -4.88
C VAL A 136 22.05 -5.83 -5.19
N ALA A 137 22.78 -6.60 -4.36
CA ALA A 137 24.18 -6.92 -4.60
C ALA A 137 24.41 -7.89 -5.78
N THR A 138 23.52 -8.86 -5.99
CA THR A 138 23.60 -9.77 -7.15
C THR A 138 23.23 -9.05 -8.45
N ASP A 139 22.21 -8.18 -8.43
CA ASP A 139 21.84 -7.35 -9.57
C ASP A 139 22.97 -6.35 -9.90
N GLN A 140 23.63 -5.79 -8.87
CA GLN A 140 24.86 -5.00 -9.01
C GLN A 140 25.99 -5.80 -9.69
N LEU A 141 26.20 -7.05 -9.28
CA LEU A 141 27.23 -7.91 -9.85
C LEU A 141 26.91 -8.29 -11.31
N ALA A 142 25.66 -8.64 -11.60
CA ALA A 142 25.18 -8.94 -12.95
C ALA A 142 25.34 -7.73 -13.88
N ALA A 143 24.93 -6.54 -13.44
CA ALA A 143 25.10 -5.31 -14.20
C ALA A 143 26.58 -4.91 -14.39
N ALA A 144 27.44 -5.20 -13.41
CA ALA A 144 28.88 -4.93 -13.49
C ALA A 144 29.65 -5.92 -14.37
N THR A 145 29.10 -7.13 -14.58
CA THR A 145 29.71 -8.21 -15.38
C THR A 145 29.12 -8.30 -16.79
N ASP A 146 28.04 -7.57 -17.10
CA ASP A 146 27.48 -7.48 -18.44
C ASP A 146 28.38 -6.62 -19.35
N GLU A 147 29.32 -7.27 -20.07
CA GLU A 147 30.29 -6.65 -20.97
C GLU A 147 29.66 -5.89 -22.17
N ARG A 148 28.33 -5.93 -22.33
CA ARG A 148 27.58 -5.21 -23.38
C ARG A 148 26.97 -3.89 -22.91
N GLY A 149 27.08 -3.55 -21.62
CA GLY A 149 26.58 -2.30 -21.03
C GLY A 149 27.63 -1.19 -21.00
N ASP A 150 27.27 -0.03 -21.53
CA ASP A 150 28.10 1.18 -21.60
C ASP A 150 28.82 1.50 -20.26
N ARG A 151 30.12 1.82 -20.34
CA ARG A 151 31.05 2.01 -19.20
C ARG A 151 30.69 3.22 -18.30
N SER A 152 29.60 3.91 -18.60
CA SER A 152 29.05 5.07 -17.89
C SER A 152 28.25 4.71 -16.63
N MET A 153 27.75 3.47 -16.50
CA MET A 153 26.93 3.03 -15.36
C MET A 153 27.77 2.45 -14.19
N ARG A 154 28.95 3.01 -13.91
CA ARG A 154 29.82 2.62 -12.78
C ARG A 154 29.62 3.49 -11.54
N GLY A 155 28.38 3.88 -11.25
CA GLY A 155 27.98 4.53 -10.00
C GLY A 155 27.21 3.53 -9.13
N SER A 156 27.53 3.46 -7.83
CA SER A 156 26.89 2.57 -6.84
C SER A 156 25.39 2.36 -7.08
N ILE A 157 24.97 1.15 -7.43
CA ILE A 157 23.54 0.88 -7.70
C ILE A 157 22.84 0.62 -6.36
N SER A 158 22.79 1.64 -5.50
CA SER A 158 21.70 1.77 -4.51
C SER A 158 20.39 1.73 -5.31
N ALA A 159 19.34 1.17 -4.75
CA ALA A 159 18.00 1.31 -5.30
C ALA A 159 17.21 2.33 -4.45
N PRO A 160 17.52 3.65 -4.53
CA PRO A 160 16.88 4.69 -3.72
C PRO A 160 15.35 4.58 -3.70
N HIS A 161 14.77 4.28 -4.86
CA HIS A 161 13.33 4.18 -5.04
C HIS A 161 12.70 3.00 -4.28
N GLU A 162 13.43 1.89 -4.10
CA GLU A 162 12.98 0.75 -3.30
C GLU A 162 13.05 1.08 -1.82
N GLU A 163 14.17 1.64 -1.34
CA GLU A 163 14.32 2.04 0.05
C GLU A 163 13.21 3.01 0.48
N VAL A 164 12.92 4.02 -0.36
CA VAL A 164 11.84 4.97 -0.09
C VAL A 164 10.47 4.29 -0.11
N ARG A 165 10.20 3.39 -1.06
CA ARG A 165 8.95 2.60 -1.09
C ARG A 165 8.80 1.81 0.21
N ASP A 166 9.85 1.17 0.66
CA ASP A 166 9.84 0.32 1.84
C ASP A 166 9.63 1.16 3.11
N PHE A 167 10.22 2.35 3.20
CA PHE A 167 9.95 3.32 4.25
C PHE A 167 8.46 3.68 4.35
N PHE A 168 7.81 4.08 3.24
CA PHE A 168 6.36 4.36 3.26
C PHE A 168 5.53 3.12 3.59
N SER A 169 5.96 1.95 3.11
CA SER A 169 5.26 0.69 3.34
C SER A 169 5.38 0.20 4.79
N ALA A 170 6.49 0.49 5.47
CA ALA A 170 6.67 0.21 6.91
C ALA A 170 5.75 1.07 7.78
N HIS A 171 5.35 2.24 7.30
CA HIS A 171 4.40 3.14 7.95
C HIS A 171 2.95 2.92 7.48
N HIS A 172 2.64 1.80 6.84
CA HIS A 172 1.30 1.52 6.26
C HIS A 172 0.78 2.66 5.35
N ASN A 173 1.70 3.37 4.69
CA ASN A 173 1.46 4.58 3.90
C ASN A 173 0.75 5.73 4.66
N TYR A 174 0.84 5.77 5.99
CA TYR A 174 0.31 6.86 6.80
C TYR A 174 1.40 7.44 7.71
N LEU A 175 1.65 8.74 7.57
CA LEU A 175 2.65 9.47 8.34
C LEU A 175 1.92 10.45 9.26
N HIS A 176 1.66 10.01 10.48
CA HIS A 176 0.77 10.71 11.42
C HIS A 176 1.16 12.18 11.61
N ASP A 177 2.40 12.45 12.00
CA ASP A 177 2.86 13.79 12.35
C ASP A 177 2.77 14.75 11.16
N LEU A 178 3.11 14.28 9.96
CA LEU A 178 3.08 15.08 8.75
C LEU A 178 1.65 15.33 8.25
N ASP A 179 0.77 14.34 8.41
CA ASP A 179 -0.65 14.44 8.05
C ASP A 179 -1.41 15.41 8.96
N VAL A 180 -1.19 15.31 10.28
CA VAL A 180 -1.74 16.22 11.29
C VAL A 180 -1.22 17.63 11.08
N ALA A 181 0.09 17.81 10.86
CA ALA A 181 0.68 19.10 10.59
C ALA A 181 0.04 19.80 9.37
N ALA A 182 -0.20 19.06 8.29
CA ALA A 182 -0.87 19.58 7.10
C ALA A 182 -2.32 19.97 7.38
N GLU A 183 -3.08 19.13 8.09
CA GLU A 183 -4.48 19.37 8.42
C GLU A 183 -4.65 20.58 9.36
N GLU A 184 -3.81 20.71 10.39
CA GLU A 184 -3.82 21.86 11.28
C GLU A 184 -3.49 23.16 10.55
N MET A 185 -2.49 23.14 9.65
CA MET A 185 -2.15 24.28 8.82
C MET A 185 -3.37 24.75 8.02
N VAL A 186 -4.05 23.82 7.35
CA VAL A 186 -5.23 24.14 6.55
C VAL A 186 -6.40 24.60 7.41
N THR A 187 -6.58 24.03 8.59
CA THR A 187 -7.62 24.47 9.54
C THR A 187 -7.39 25.93 9.94
N ARG A 188 -6.15 26.31 10.26
CA ARG A 188 -5.80 27.71 10.55
C ARG A 188 -6.01 28.63 9.35
N MET A 189 -5.65 28.20 8.15
CA MET A 189 -5.89 28.94 6.90
C MET A 189 -7.39 29.17 6.66
N ARG A 190 -8.21 28.15 6.87
CA ARG A 190 -9.68 28.21 6.67
C ARG A 190 -10.40 29.17 7.59
N MET A 191 -9.86 29.43 8.78
CA MET A 191 -10.38 30.47 9.68
C MET A 191 -10.28 31.87 9.08
N HIS A 192 -9.33 32.09 8.17
CA HIS A 192 -9.07 33.39 7.53
C HIS A 192 -9.65 33.47 6.11
N SER A 193 -9.67 32.37 5.36
CA SER A 193 -10.16 32.30 3.97
C SER A 193 -10.69 30.91 3.60
N GLY A 194 -11.82 30.84 2.89
CA GLY A 194 -12.40 29.56 2.44
C GLY A 194 -11.63 28.86 1.31
N ASP A 195 -10.76 29.56 0.58
CA ASP A 195 -9.98 29.00 -0.54
C ASP A 195 -8.55 28.66 -0.11
N VAL A 196 -8.35 27.41 0.29
CA VAL A 196 -7.04 26.86 0.70
C VAL A 196 -5.98 27.03 -0.40
N ARG A 197 -6.36 26.93 -1.68
CA ARG A 197 -5.39 27.01 -2.78
C ARG A 197 -4.82 28.42 -2.91
N ALA A 198 -5.70 29.41 -2.81
CA ALA A 198 -5.31 30.82 -2.79
C ALA A 198 -4.46 31.11 -1.55
N GLU A 199 -4.83 30.56 -0.39
CA GLU A 199 -4.13 30.82 0.86
C GLU A 199 -2.71 30.22 0.91
N ILE A 200 -2.51 29.01 0.35
CA ILE A 200 -1.15 28.44 0.21
C ILE A 200 -0.26 29.36 -0.64
N ALA A 201 -0.77 29.86 -1.76
CA ALA A 201 -0.01 30.80 -2.60
C ALA A 201 0.25 32.12 -1.86
N HIS A 202 -0.76 32.66 -1.18
CA HIS A 202 -0.66 33.89 -0.42
C HIS A 202 0.39 33.78 0.69
N ARG A 203 0.41 32.67 1.43
CA ARG A 203 1.37 32.41 2.52
C ARG A 203 2.80 32.31 2.01
N LEU A 204 3.02 31.65 0.87
CA LEU A 204 4.32 31.64 0.21
C LEU A 204 4.78 33.07 -0.13
N GLU A 205 3.89 33.90 -0.66
CA GLU A 205 4.21 35.28 -1.05
C GLU A 205 4.43 36.22 0.16
N THR A 206 3.61 36.12 1.21
CA THR A 206 3.60 37.09 2.32
C THR A 206 4.46 36.70 3.52
N VAL A 207 4.46 35.42 3.91
CA VAL A 207 5.24 34.92 5.05
C VAL A 207 6.65 34.59 4.60
N HIS A 208 6.79 33.93 3.46
CA HIS A 208 8.09 33.46 2.97
C HIS A 208 8.74 34.37 1.93
N GLY A 209 8.04 35.40 1.44
CA GLY A 209 8.57 36.32 0.44
C GLY A 209 8.89 35.64 -0.89
N VAL A 210 8.19 34.55 -1.21
CA VAL A 210 8.38 33.79 -2.45
C VAL A 210 7.66 34.49 -3.59
N GLN A 211 8.38 34.82 -4.66
CA GLN A 211 7.80 35.34 -5.89
C GLN A 211 7.30 34.19 -6.78
N ILE A 212 5.98 34.01 -6.86
CA ILE A 212 5.37 32.97 -7.72
C ILE A 212 5.22 33.51 -9.14
N VAL A 213 6.01 32.98 -10.08
CA VAL A 213 5.99 33.38 -11.49
C VAL A 213 5.30 32.31 -12.31
N ARG A 214 4.14 32.68 -12.89
CA ARG A 214 3.26 31.77 -13.62
C ARG A 214 3.48 31.89 -15.13
N ARG A 215 3.27 30.77 -15.84
CA ARG A 215 3.31 30.69 -17.32
C ARG A 215 4.68 31.07 -17.90
N VAL A 216 5.73 30.68 -17.21
CA VAL A 216 7.09 30.72 -17.78
C VAL A 216 7.22 29.56 -18.76
N ASP A 217 7.76 29.83 -19.94
CA ASP A 217 8.22 28.77 -20.83
C ASP A 217 9.50 28.18 -20.24
N LEU A 218 9.35 27.07 -19.52
CA LEU A 218 10.46 26.31 -18.94
C LEU A 218 10.94 25.20 -19.89
N GLY A 219 10.51 25.23 -21.15
CA GLY A 219 10.66 24.11 -22.08
C GLY A 219 9.72 22.95 -21.74
N ASP A 220 9.97 21.80 -22.37
CA ASP A 220 9.08 20.63 -22.29
C ASP A 220 9.33 19.74 -21.07
N ASP A 221 10.52 19.83 -20.47
CA ASP A 221 10.99 18.87 -19.48
C ASP A 221 10.82 19.34 -18.04
N LEU A 222 10.69 20.66 -17.84
CA LEU A 222 10.58 21.28 -16.52
C LEU A 222 9.17 21.79 -16.25
N LEU A 223 8.61 21.39 -15.11
CA LEU A 223 7.25 21.77 -14.70
C LEU A 223 7.23 22.85 -13.62
N HIS A 224 8.28 22.92 -12.82
CA HIS A 224 8.47 23.94 -11.79
C HIS A 224 9.96 24.03 -11.44
N ARG A 225 10.38 25.19 -10.93
CA ARG A 225 11.71 25.42 -10.37
C ARG A 225 11.60 26.43 -9.25
N PHE A 226 12.15 26.10 -8.08
CA PHE A 226 12.36 27.06 -7.00
C PHE A 226 13.84 27.42 -6.91
N ASP A 227 14.14 28.71 -6.85
CA ASP A 227 15.47 29.21 -6.51
C ASP A 227 15.44 29.77 -5.07
N PRO A 228 16.10 29.10 -4.10
CA PRO A 228 16.14 29.54 -2.72
C PRO A 228 16.84 30.90 -2.51
N GLN A 229 17.79 31.28 -3.37
CA GLN A 229 18.54 32.54 -3.22
C GLN A 229 17.69 33.74 -3.63
N SER A 230 17.04 33.67 -4.78
CA SER A 230 16.14 34.74 -5.27
C SER A 230 14.71 34.60 -4.76
N ARG A 231 14.40 33.51 -4.05
CA ARG A 231 13.04 33.12 -3.60
C ARG A 231 12.02 33.14 -4.73
N ARG A 232 12.45 32.70 -5.92
CA ARG A 232 11.62 32.73 -7.12
C ARG A 232 11.11 31.33 -7.43
N LEU A 233 9.78 31.18 -7.47
CA LEU A 233 9.11 29.93 -7.81
C LEU A 233 8.48 30.04 -9.20
N GLU A 234 9.11 29.42 -10.20
CA GLU A 234 8.66 29.42 -11.58
C GLU A 234 7.80 28.17 -11.85
N ILE A 235 6.63 28.37 -12.45
CA ILE A 235 5.65 27.30 -12.69
C ILE A 235 5.28 27.27 -14.18
N SER A 236 5.46 26.09 -14.80
CA SER A 236 5.13 25.85 -16.20
C SER A 236 3.63 26.02 -16.45
N GLY A 237 3.30 26.59 -17.62
CA GLY A 237 1.92 26.67 -18.11
C GLY A 237 1.25 25.32 -18.37
N ALA A 238 2.04 24.25 -18.51
CA ALA A 238 1.55 22.89 -18.75
C ALA A 238 0.90 22.25 -17.51
N LEU A 239 1.09 22.80 -16.31
CA LEU A 239 0.50 22.28 -15.08
C LEU A 239 -0.96 22.72 -14.92
N GLY A 240 -1.85 21.74 -14.74
CA GLY A 240 -3.25 21.99 -14.38
C GLY A 240 -3.40 22.61 -12.97
N PRO A 241 -4.57 23.20 -12.63
CA PRO A 241 -4.78 23.87 -11.35
C PRO A 241 -4.39 23.02 -10.13
N GLY A 242 -4.86 21.78 -10.05
CA GLY A 242 -4.54 20.87 -8.94
C GLY A 242 -3.04 20.54 -8.84
N GLN A 243 -2.36 20.37 -9.97
CA GLN A 243 -0.92 20.10 -9.98
C GLN A 243 -0.12 21.32 -9.51
N ARG A 244 -0.55 22.54 -9.85
CA ARG A 244 0.06 23.77 -9.33
C ARG A 244 -0.10 23.86 -7.83
N THR A 245 -1.29 23.61 -7.30
CA THR A 245 -1.52 23.56 -5.84
C THR A 245 -0.58 22.57 -5.17
N PHE A 246 -0.42 21.37 -5.73
CA PHE A 246 0.53 20.39 -5.21
C PHE A 246 1.96 20.92 -5.16
N LYS A 247 2.44 21.58 -6.24
CA LYS A 247 3.79 22.15 -6.26
C LYS A 247 3.97 23.26 -5.24
N LEU A 248 3.00 24.16 -5.11
CA LEU A 248 3.03 25.20 -4.08
C LEU A 248 3.03 24.60 -2.67
N ALA A 249 2.17 23.61 -2.40
CA ALA A 249 2.08 22.97 -1.10
C ALA A 249 3.35 22.17 -0.75
N SER A 250 3.99 21.53 -1.73
CA SER A 250 5.27 20.85 -1.53
C SER A 250 6.40 21.83 -1.19
N GLU A 251 6.48 22.98 -1.88
CA GLU A 251 7.46 24.02 -1.53
C GLU A 251 7.19 24.60 -0.13
N LEU A 252 5.92 24.80 0.22
CA LEU A 252 5.54 25.24 1.56
C LEU A 252 5.95 24.21 2.64
N ALA A 253 5.84 22.91 2.32
CA ALA A 253 6.30 21.84 3.21
C ALA A 253 7.79 21.95 3.51
N TYR A 254 8.63 22.19 2.49
CA TYR A 254 10.05 22.40 2.69
C TYR A 254 10.36 23.62 3.57
N LEU A 255 9.61 24.72 3.39
CA LEU A 255 9.86 25.98 4.10
C LEU A 255 9.37 25.98 5.55
N GLU A 256 8.25 25.32 5.85
CA GLU A 256 7.65 25.35 7.21
C GLU A 256 7.85 24.06 8.01
N TYR A 257 8.01 22.93 7.34
CA TYR A 257 8.06 21.59 7.94
C TYR A 257 9.33 20.83 7.55
N GLY A 258 10.34 21.53 7.03
CA GLY A 258 11.62 20.94 6.61
C GLY A 258 12.34 20.20 7.75
N ASP A 259 12.29 20.74 8.97
CA ASP A 259 12.90 20.11 10.15
C ASP A 259 12.20 18.79 10.51
N LEU A 260 10.86 18.78 10.55
CA LEU A 260 10.06 17.58 10.78
C LEU A 260 10.32 16.52 9.71
N MET A 261 10.35 16.92 8.44
CA MET A 261 10.65 16.00 7.35
C MET A 261 12.08 15.45 7.44
N THR A 262 13.05 16.27 7.83
CA THR A 262 14.44 15.84 8.02
C THR A 262 14.55 14.82 9.15
N GLN A 263 13.86 15.06 10.27
CA GLN A 263 13.80 14.11 11.39
C GLN A 263 13.24 12.75 10.93
N LEU A 264 12.12 12.72 10.20
CA LEU A 264 11.54 11.48 9.68
C LEU A 264 12.51 10.73 8.74
N VAL A 265 13.29 11.45 7.94
CA VAL A 265 14.29 10.86 7.04
C VAL A 265 15.53 10.36 7.80
N ASP A 266 15.91 11.01 8.89
CA ASP A 266 17.03 10.60 9.75
C ASP A 266 16.71 9.31 10.51
N GLU A 267 15.50 9.18 11.03
CA GLU A 267 15.02 7.97 11.72
C GLU A 267 14.93 6.75 10.80
N ALA A 268 14.75 6.97 9.49
CA ALA A 268 14.59 5.92 8.48
C ALA A 268 15.89 5.19 8.10
N ASN A 269 17.07 5.67 8.50
CA ASN A 269 18.37 5.04 8.25
C ASN A 269 18.67 4.67 6.77
N PHE A 270 18.28 5.53 5.82
CA PHE A 270 18.57 5.35 4.39
C PHE A 270 20.07 5.20 4.10
N THR A 271 20.41 4.36 3.13
CA THR A 271 21.81 3.98 2.86
C THR A 271 22.55 4.96 1.93
N SER A 272 21.84 5.82 1.19
CA SER A 272 22.42 6.75 0.23
C SER A 272 21.84 8.16 0.32
N ALA A 273 22.61 9.16 -0.10
CA ALA A 273 22.14 10.55 -0.19
C ALA A 273 20.97 10.70 -1.18
N ASP A 274 20.98 9.92 -2.27
CA ASP A 274 19.90 9.90 -3.26
C ASP A 274 18.60 9.35 -2.67
N ALA A 275 18.66 8.28 -1.85
CA ALA A 275 17.50 7.76 -1.13
C ALA A 275 16.92 8.80 -0.17
N ARG A 276 17.77 9.51 0.58
CA ARG A 276 17.35 10.60 1.47
C ARG A 276 16.69 11.75 0.70
N ALA A 277 17.28 12.20 -0.40
CA ALA A 277 16.70 13.26 -1.23
C ALA A 277 15.34 12.84 -1.85
N LEU A 278 15.25 11.59 -2.30
CA LEU A 278 14.00 11.03 -2.83
C LEU A 278 12.94 10.88 -1.73
N ALA A 279 13.32 10.47 -0.52
CA ALA A 279 12.44 10.41 0.64
C ALA A 279 11.88 11.80 0.99
N MET A 280 12.74 12.82 1.04
CA MET A 280 12.34 14.22 1.25
C MET A 280 11.32 14.68 0.21
N SER A 281 11.51 14.33 -1.07
CA SER A 281 10.53 14.61 -2.11
C SER A 281 9.21 13.85 -1.91
N GLY A 282 9.29 12.57 -1.51
CA GLY A 282 8.12 11.76 -1.15
C GLY A 282 7.30 12.40 -0.02
N LEU A 283 7.96 12.82 1.05
CA LEU A 283 7.35 13.50 2.20
C LEU A 283 6.69 14.82 1.80
N ALA A 284 7.37 15.67 1.02
CA ALA A 284 6.77 16.92 0.53
C ALA A 284 5.53 16.69 -0.36
N ASN A 285 5.52 15.62 -1.16
CA ASN A 285 4.36 15.24 -1.95
C ASN A 285 3.23 14.66 -1.08
N TYR A 286 3.56 13.91 -0.03
CA TYR A 286 2.61 13.42 0.97
C TYR A 286 1.94 14.58 1.69
N PHE A 287 2.72 15.52 2.22
CA PHE A 287 2.23 16.74 2.86
C PHE A 287 1.32 17.54 1.91
N ALA A 288 1.73 17.73 0.66
CA ALA A 288 0.91 18.42 -0.34
C ALA A 288 -0.45 17.76 -0.56
N ALA A 289 -0.50 16.42 -0.55
CA ALA A 289 -1.75 15.68 -0.63
C ALA A 289 -2.61 15.87 0.62
N ALA A 290 -2.02 15.80 1.81
CA ALA A 290 -2.72 15.99 3.08
C ALA A 290 -3.23 17.44 3.25
N ALA A 291 -2.50 18.44 2.76
CA ALA A 291 -2.96 19.83 2.74
C ALA A 291 -4.07 20.05 1.70
N ALA A 292 -3.95 19.48 0.50
CA ALA A 292 -5.00 19.60 -0.52
C ALA A 292 -6.28 18.84 -0.14
N MET A 293 -6.14 17.77 0.63
CA MET A 293 -7.21 16.89 1.10
C MET A 293 -7.04 16.60 2.60
N PRO A 294 -7.42 17.57 3.48
CA PRO A 294 -7.36 17.41 4.92
C PRO A 294 -8.08 16.13 5.35
N TYR A 295 -7.45 15.38 6.25
CA TYR A 295 -7.79 13.99 6.52
C TYR A 295 -9.25 13.79 6.89
N GLU A 296 -9.76 14.48 7.90
CA GLU A 296 -11.14 14.28 8.40
C GLU A 296 -12.17 14.64 7.34
N GLN A 297 -11.95 15.76 6.63
CA GLN A 297 -12.84 16.18 5.57
C GLN A 297 -12.83 15.21 4.39
N PHE A 298 -11.65 14.75 3.99
CA PHE A 298 -11.51 13.83 2.87
C PHE A 298 -12.03 12.43 3.20
N HIS A 299 -11.79 11.96 4.43
CA HIS A 299 -12.36 10.71 4.95
C HIS A 299 -13.89 10.77 4.93
N GLY A 300 -14.50 11.81 5.51
CA GLY A 300 -15.96 12.00 5.48
C GLY A 300 -16.52 12.04 4.07
N ALA A 301 -15.90 12.81 3.17
CA ALA A 301 -16.31 12.87 1.76
C ALA A 301 -16.16 11.50 1.04
N ALA A 302 -15.11 10.73 1.36
CA ALA A 302 -14.91 9.40 0.79
C ALA A 302 -16.00 8.42 1.26
N GLU A 303 -16.38 8.44 2.54
CA GLU A 303 -17.50 7.62 3.05
C GLU A 303 -18.83 8.05 2.42
N ASP A 304 -19.13 9.35 2.42
CA ASP A 304 -20.39 9.90 1.90
C ASP A 304 -20.57 9.61 0.40
N PHE A 305 -19.47 9.65 -0.36
CA PHE A 305 -19.46 9.35 -1.78
C PHE A 305 -19.27 7.87 -2.08
N ARG A 306 -19.25 7.00 -1.04
CA ARG A 306 -19.02 5.56 -1.17
C ARG A 306 -17.78 5.25 -2.01
N TYR A 307 -16.71 5.99 -1.77
CA TYR A 307 -15.42 5.86 -2.46
C TYR A 307 -15.49 6.03 -4.00
N ASP A 308 -16.45 6.81 -4.51
CA ASP A 308 -16.48 7.21 -5.92
C ASP A 308 -15.30 8.14 -6.26
N ILE A 309 -14.28 7.57 -6.91
CA ILE A 309 -13.02 8.24 -7.27
C ILE A 309 -13.28 9.36 -8.28
N GLU A 310 -14.23 9.21 -9.22
CA GLU A 310 -14.52 10.25 -10.21
C GLU A 310 -15.27 11.42 -9.57
N ARG A 311 -16.22 11.13 -8.67
CA ARG A 311 -16.91 12.17 -7.90
C ARG A 311 -15.95 12.91 -6.96
N LEU A 312 -15.08 12.20 -6.25
CA LEU A 312 -14.03 12.81 -5.42
C LEU A 312 -13.06 13.65 -6.27
N SER A 313 -12.67 13.17 -7.45
CA SER A 313 -11.81 13.90 -8.40
C SER A 313 -12.46 15.21 -8.83
N ALA A 314 -13.76 15.19 -9.16
CA ALA A 314 -14.53 16.38 -9.51
C ALA A 314 -14.64 17.35 -8.32
N PHE A 315 -15.01 16.85 -7.14
CA PHE A 315 -15.20 17.64 -5.93
C PHE A 315 -13.93 18.36 -5.48
N TYR A 316 -12.80 17.66 -5.44
CA TYR A 316 -11.51 18.25 -5.06
C TYR A 316 -10.77 18.90 -6.25
N SER A 317 -11.28 18.80 -7.48
CA SER A 317 -10.59 19.19 -8.73
C SER A 317 -9.16 18.66 -8.84
N LEU A 318 -8.93 17.42 -8.40
CA LEU A 318 -7.65 16.72 -8.43
C LEU A 318 -7.70 15.53 -9.39
N SER A 319 -6.55 15.01 -9.79
CA SER A 319 -6.52 13.89 -10.75
C SER A 319 -6.99 12.58 -10.12
N TYR A 320 -7.46 11.64 -10.95
CA TYR A 320 -7.81 10.28 -10.53
C TYR A 320 -6.66 9.61 -9.75
N GLU A 321 -5.42 9.71 -10.24
CA GLU A 321 -4.23 9.17 -9.54
C GLU A 321 -4.05 9.82 -8.15
N THR A 322 -4.25 11.13 -8.05
CA THR A 322 -4.11 11.87 -6.78
C THR A 322 -5.14 11.43 -5.74
N ILE A 323 -6.40 11.24 -6.16
CA ILE A 323 -7.46 10.74 -5.27
C ILE A 323 -7.15 9.33 -4.79
N CYS A 324 -6.79 8.42 -5.71
CA CYS A 324 -6.41 7.05 -5.35
C CYS A 324 -5.22 7.01 -4.38
N HIS A 325 -4.22 7.86 -4.59
CA HIS A 325 -3.09 7.97 -3.68
C HIS A 325 -3.50 8.51 -2.30
N ARG A 326 -4.48 9.42 -2.19
CA ARG A 326 -4.93 9.88 -0.86
C ARG A 326 -5.74 8.81 -0.16
N LEU A 327 -6.61 8.09 -0.88
CA LEU A 327 -7.38 6.97 -0.35
C LEU A 327 -6.47 5.88 0.26
N SER A 328 -5.33 5.57 -0.38
CA SER A 328 -4.37 4.59 0.16
C SER A 328 -3.63 5.03 1.43
N THR A 329 -3.78 6.29 1.86
CA THR A 329 -3.16 6.83 3.07
C THR A 329 -4.12 6.95 4.26
N LEU A 330 -5.39 6.55 4.12
CA LEU A 330 -6.40 6.73 5.18
C LEU A 330 -6.28 5.71 6.33
N GLN A 331 -5.13 5.72 7.04
CA GLN A 331 -4.82 4.80 8.14
C GLN A 331 -4.59 5.48 9.51
N ARG A 332 -5.16 6.67 9.74
CA ARG A 332 -5.14 7.35 11.04
C ARG A 332 -5.79 6.46 12.09
N PRO A 333 -5.14 6.21 13.23
CA PRO A 333 -5.76 5.48 14.34
C PRO A 333 -7.12 6.08 14.72
N ASN A 334 -8.12 5.23 14.94
CA ASN A 334 -9.51 5.61 15.29
C ASN A 334 -10.30 6.36 14.22
N LEU A 335 -9.75 6.58 13.02
CA LEU A 335 -10.47 7.18 11.88
C LEU A 335 -10.02 6.55 10.55
N ARG A 336 -9.98 5.22 10.48
CA ARG A 336 -9.51 4.51 9.29
C ARG A 336 -10.54 4.55 8.17
N GLY A 337 -10.05 4.71 6.94
CA GLY A 337 -10.82 4.41 5.72
C GLY A 337 -10.71 2.93 5.35
N ILE A 338 -11.21 2.56 4.18
CA ILE A 338 -10.92 1.25 3.60
C ILE A 338 -9.39 1.11 3.42
N PRO A 339 -8.77 0.01 3.87
CA PRO A 339 -7.37 -0.25 3.59
C PRO A 339 -7.23 -0.58 2.11
N TRP A 340 -6.59 0.33 1.36
CA TRP A 340 -6.41 0.19 -0.08
C TRP A 340 -4.99 -0.23 -0.45
N SER A 341 -4.90 -1.04 -1.50
CA SER A 341 -3.70 -1.33 -2.27
C SER A 341 -3.74 -0.52 -3.56
N PHE A 342 -2.81 0.40 -3.71
CA PHE A 342 -2.65 1.28 -4.85
C PHE A 342 -1.49 0.83 -5.73
N VAL A 343 -1.73 0.77 -7.04
CA VAL A 343 -0.70 0.48 -8.03
C VAL A 343 -0.77 1.43 -9.22
N ARG A 344 0.39 1.70 -9.82
CA ARG A 344 0.50 2.35 -11.12
C ARG A 344 1.39 1.54 -12.05
N VAL A 345 0.83 1.11 -13.17
CA VAL A 345 1.52 0.26 -14.13
C VAL A 345 1.49 0.88 -15.53
N ASP A 346 2.46 0.58 -16.36
CA ASP A 346 2.43 0.91 -17.79
C ASP A 346 2.00 -0.30 -18.65
N ARG A 347 1.89 -0.10 -19.97
CA ARG A 347 1.46 -1.16 -20.90
C ARG A 347 2.43 -2.33 -20.99
N ALA A 348 3.69 -2.12 -20.61
CA ALA A 348 4.74 -3.14 -20.66
C ALA A 348 4.78 -3.98 -19.37
N GLY A 349 3.94 -3.67 -18.39
CA GLY A 349 3.92 -4.36 -17.10
C GLY A 349 4.78 -3.70 -16.04
N ASN A 350 5.46 -2.59 -16.33
CA ASN A 350 6.33 -1.95 -15.35
C ASN A 350 5.49 -1.27 -14.26
N MET A 351 5.59 -1.76 -13.03
CA MET A 351 4.91 -1.20 -11.88
C MET A 351 5.74 -0.07 -11.26
N SER A 352 5.41 1.18 -11.60
CA SER A 352 6.17 2.36 -11.15
C SER A 352 5.76 2.91 -9.79
N LYS A 353 4.61 2.49 -9.24
CA LYS A 353 4.21 2.76 -7.85
C LYS A 353 3.46 1.57 -7.27
N ARG A 354 3.72 1.29 -5.99
CA ARG A 354 3.06 0.26 -5.17
C ARG A 354 2.94 0.81 -3.76
N GLN A 355 1.72 0.87 -3.24
CA GLN A 355 1.43 1.31 -1.88
C GLN A 355 0.34 0.40 -1.36
N SER A 356 0.56 -0.31 -0.25
CA SER A 356 -0.49 -1.13 0.37
C SER A 356 -0.73 -0.73 1.81
N ALA A 357 -1.98 -0.47 2.14
CA ALA A 357 -2.48 -0.46 3.52
C ALA A 357 -3.09 -1.83 3.92
N THR A 358 -3.16 -2.80 3.00
CA THR A 358 -3.61 -4.18 3.25
C THR A 358 -2.43 -5.15 3.24
N GLY A 359 -2.69 -6.40 3.65
CA GLY A 359 -1.77 -7.52 3.47
C GLY A 359 -1.60 -8.02 2.03
N PHE A 360 -2.14 -7.32 1.00
CA PHE A 360 -1.95 -7.71 -0.40
C PHE A 360 -0.46 -7.65 -0.77
N HIS A 361 0.09 -8.81 -1.11
CA HIS A 361 1.52 -8.93 -1.45
C HIS A 361 1.77 -8.68 -2.94
N PHE A 362 2.60 -7.67 -3.24
CA PHE A 362 3.16 -7.46 -4.57
C PHE A 362 4.54 -8.14 -4.64
N SER A 363 4.75 -9.10 -5.54
CA SER A 363 6.09 -9.71 -5.69
C SER A 363 7.14 -8.66 -6.03
N ALA A 364 8.26 -8.68 -5.31
CA ALA A 364 9.41 -7.82 -5.59
C ALA A 364 10.03 -8.13 -6.97
N SER A 365 10.01 -9.41 -7.35
CA SER A 365 10.62 -9.98 -8.56
C SER A 365 9.97 -9.62 -9.90
N GLY A 366 8.86 -8.89 -9.90
CA GLY A 366 8.12 -8.64 -11.12
C GLY A 366 7.50 -9.92 -11.71
N GLY A 367 6.69 -9.75 -12.75
CA GLY A 367 5.85 -10.80 -13.29
C GLY A 367 4.42 -10.57 -12.85
N THR A 368 3.72 -9.72 -13.57
CA THR A 368 2.37 -9.34 -13.19
C THR A 368 1.39 -10.29 -13.83
N CYS A 369 0.41 -10.80 -13.06
CA CYS A 369 -0.56 -11.73 -13.62
C CYS A 369 -1.39 -11.03 -14.72
N PRO A 370 -1.36 -11.52 -15.97
CA PRO A 370 -2.11 -10.91 -17.08
C PRO A 370 -3.63 -11.06 -16.94
N LEU A 371 -4.09 -11.95 -16.05
CA LEU A 371 -5.52 -12.11 -15.71
C LEU A 371 -6.03 -11.02 -14.77
N TRP A 372 -5.16 -10.13 -14.29
CA TRP A 372 -5.52 -9.03 -13.41
C TRP A 372 -6.03 -7.83 -14.23
N ASN A 373 -7.20 -7.31 -13.84
CA ASN A 373 -7.94 -6.29 -14.61
C ASN A 373 -7.17 -4.99 -14.84
N VAL A 374 -6.17 -4.67 -14.03
CA VAL A 374 -5.32 -3.48 -14.20
C VAL A 374 -4.70 -3.47 -15.60
N TYR A 375 -4.27 -4.63 -16.14
CA TYR A 375 -3.73 -4.73 -17.50
C TYR A 375 -4.80 -4.69 -18.59
N GLU A 376 -5.99 -5.19 -18.29
CA GLU A 376 -7.13 -5.16 -19.22
C GLU A 376 -7.55 -3.71 -19.53
N THR A 377 -7.34 -2.77 -18.60
CA THR A 377 -7.70 -1.36 -18.80
C THR A 377 -7.05 -0.72 -20.03
N PHE A 378 -5.87 -1.18 -20.47
CA PHE A 378 -5.22 -0.67 -21.67
C PHE A 378 -6.00 -0.99 -22.96
N GLY A 379 -6.82 -2.06 -22.96
CA GLY A 379 -7.73 -2.38 -24.06
C GLY A 379 -8.98 -1.50 -24.10
N SER A 380 -9.29 -0.79 -23.01
CA SER A 380 -10.42 0.14 -22.90
C SER A 380 -10.03 1.43 -22.17
N PRO A 381 -9.19 2.29 -22.77
CA PRO A 381 -8.67 3.48 -22.10
C PRO A 381 -9.77 4.40 -21.54
N GLY A 382 -9.55 4.90 -20.33
CA GLY A 382 -10.45 5.81 -19.63
C GLY A 382 -11.69 5.18 -19.02
N LYS A 383 -12.01 3.91 -19.31
CA LYS A 383 -13.10 3.19 -18.66
C LYS A 383 -12.66 2.60 -17.32
N ILE A 384 -13.57 2.62 -16.35
CA ILE A 384 -13.38 1.92 -15.08
C ILE A 384 -13.73 0.45 -15.27
N LEU A 385 -12.81 -0.43 -14.90
CA LEU A 385 -13.00 -1.87 -14.84
C LEU A 385 -12.98 -2.32 -13.38
N THR A 386 -13.82 -3.31 -13.07
CA THR A 386 -13.93 -3.90 -11.72
C THR A 386 -13.66 -5.40 -11.79
N GLN A 387 -13.06 -5.97 -10.74
CA GLN A 387 -12.80 -7.40 -10.67
C GLN A 387 -12.82 -7.88 -9.23
N VAL A 388 -13.51 -9.00 -8.99
CA VAL A 388 -13.28 -9.81 -7.78
C VAL A 388 -12.21 -10.83 -8.14
N ALA A 389 -11.07 -10.76 -7.45
CA ALA A 389 -9.90 -11.57 -7.75
C ALA A 389 -9.42 -12.33 -6.51
N GLN A 390 -9.04 -13.59 -6.67
CA GLN A 390 -8.51 -14.41 -5.60
C GLN A 390 -7.02 -14.67 -5.79
N MET A 391 -6.24 -14.43 -4.74
CA MET A 391 -4.81 -14.74 -4.69
C MET A 391 -4.59 -16.24 -4.38
N PRO A 392 -3.39 -16.80 -4.63
CA PRO A 392 -3.11 -18.22 -4.36
C PRO A 392 -3.32 -18.65 -2.90
N ASP A 393 -3.24 -17.70 -1.96
CA ASP A 393 -3.53 -17.88 -0.53
C ASP A 393 -5.03 -18.04 -0.20
N GLY A 394 -5.91 -17.97 -1.21
CA GLY A 394 -7.36 -18.11 -1.07
C GLY A 394 -8.09 -16.82 -0.67
N ARG A 395 -7.40 -15.69 -0.52
CA ARG A 395 -8.03 -14.42 -0.18
C ARG A 395 -8.63 -13.73 -1.39
N ASP A 396 -9.83 -13.23 -1.21
CA ASP A 396 -10.57 -12.49 -2.24
C ASP A 396 -10.41 -10.97 -2.06
N TYR A 397 -10.12 -10.30 -3.17
CA TYR A 397 -9.95 -8.86 -3.25
C TYR A 397 -10.89 -8.28 -4.30
N PHE A 398 -11.40 -7.07 -4.02
CA PHE A 398 -12.13 -6.26 -4.98
C PHE A 398 -11.23 -5.17 -5.55
N TRP A 399 -11.04 -5.19 -6.87
CA TRP A 399 -10.17 -4.28 -7.61
C TRP A 399 -10.96 -3.36 -8.52
N VAL A 400 -10.61 -2.07 -8.48
CA VAL A 400 -11.11 -1.03 -9.38
C VAL A 400 -9.91 -0.46 -10.15
N ALA A 401 -9.97 -0.44 -11.47
CA ALA A 401 -8.85 -0.01 -12.30
C ALA A 401 -9.29 0.88 -13.46
N ARG A 402 -8.44 1.83 -13.84
CA ARG A 402 -8.66 2.75 -14.96
C ARG A 402 -7.34 3.29 -15.51
N THR A 403 -7.26 3.55 -16.82
CA THR A 403 -6.10 4.27 -17.37
C THR A 403 -6.17 5.79 -17.12
N VAL A 404 -5.02 6.38 -16.86
CA VAL A 404 -4.78 7.81 -16.80
C VAL A 404 -3.80 8.21 -17.90
N GLU A 405 -4.13 9.29 -18.60
CA GLU A 405 -3.33 9.79 -19.72
C GLU A 405 -2.83 11.20 -19.42
N ARG A 406 -1.54 11.41 -19.65
CA ARG A 406 -0.96 12.74 -19.78
C ARG A 406 -0.74 13.01 -21.24
N ARG A 407 -1.57 13.90 -21.78
CA ARG A 407 -1.48 14.34 -23.17
C ARG A 407 -0.12 14.95 -23.45
N ALA A 408 0.38 14.69 -24.65
CA ALA A 408 1.51 15.39 -25.22
C ALA A 408 1.19 16.89 -25.35
N ALA A 409 2.20 17.74 -25.20
CA ALA A 409 2.05 19.18 -25.33
C ALA A 409 1.91 19.62 -26.80
N ARG A 410 2.47 18.83 -27.73
CA ARG A 410 2.43 19.09 -29.17
C ARG A 410 2.30 17.81 -29.99
N PHE A 411 1.92 17.98 -31.26
CA PHE A 411 1.90 16.90 -32.25
C PHE A 411 3.30 16.24 -32.37
N GLY A 412 3.32 14.92 -32.46
CA GLY A 412 4.55 14.13 -32.61
C GLY A 412 5.30 13.83 -31.30
N GLN A 413 4.93 14.43 -30.16
CA GLN A 413 5.51 14.07 -28.86
C GLN A 413 4.77 12.85 -28.27
N PRO A 414 5.46 11.88 -27.66
CA PRO A 414 4.81 10.75 -27.00
C PRO A 414 4.02 11.21 -25.76
N GLY A 415 2.78 10.74 -25.64
CA GLY A 415 2.00 10.86 -24.40
C GLY A 415 2.47 9.87 -23.34
N LYS A 416 2.00 10.04 -22.10
CA LYS A 416 2.18 9.05 -21.03
C LYS A 416 0.84 8.41 -20.70
N THR A 417 0.77 7.08 -20.74
CA THR A 417 -0.43 6.32 -20.37
C THR A 417 -0.05 5.33 -19.30
N PHE A 418 -0.76 5.37 -18.17
CA PHE A 418 -0.62 4.43 -17.07
C PHE A 418 -1.98 3.86 -16.71
N ALA A 419 -2.01 2.66 -16.14
CA ALA A 419 -3.19 2.14 -15.45
C ALA A 419 -3.02 2.32 -13.94
N ILE A 420 -4.06 2.85 -13.29
CA ILE A 420 -4.17 2.98 -11.84
C ILE A 420 -5.11 1.88 -11.36
N GLY A 421 -4.63 1.06 -10.43
CA GLY A 421 -5.43 0.06 -9.73
C GLY A 421 -5.57 0.40 -8.26
N LEU A 422 -6.77 0.26 -7.71
CA LEU A 422 -7.08 0.39 -6.30
C LEU A 422 -7.84 -0.86 -5.84
N GLY A 423 -7.27 -1.59 -4.88
CA GLY A 423 -7.78 -2.88 -4.42
C GLY A 423 -8.00 -2.92 -2.92
N CYS A 424 -9.05 -3.58 -2.47
CA CYS A 424 -9.31 -3.84 -1.05
C CYS A 424 -9.76 -5.28 -0.86
N GLU A 425 -9.76 -5.78 0.37
CA GLU A 425 -10.35 -7.09 0.64
C GLU A 425 -11.85 -7.09 0.30
N LEU A 426 -12.36 -8.22 -0.19
CA LEU A 426 -13.75 -8.34 -0.66
C LEU A 426 -14.78 -7.95 0.42
N ARG A 427 -14.46 -8.14 1.71
CA ARG A 427 -15.31 -7.72 2.85
C ARG A 427 -15.62 -6.22 2.86
N HIS A 428 -14.75 -5.38 2.27
CA HIS A 428 -14.96 -3.95 2.20
C HIS A 428 -15.72 -3.50 0.94
N ALA A 429 -15.91 -4.40 -0.04
CA ALA A 429 -16.46 -4.04 -1.34
C ALA A 429 -17.84 -3.37 -1.26
N GLY A 430 -18.72 -3.80 -0.34
CA GLY A 430 -20.05 -3.21 -0.18
C GLY A 430 -20.08 -1.72 0.19
N ARG A 431 -18.97 -1.17 0.70
CA ARG A 431 -18.79 0.27 0.98
C ARG A 431 -18.44 1.09 -0.27
N VAL A 432 -18.09 0.42 -1.37
CA VAL A 432 -17.54 1.02 -2.58
C VAL A 432 -18.62 1.03 -3.67
N ILE A 433 -18.87 2.20 -4.27
CA ILE A 433 -19.89 2.40 -5.31
C ILE A 433 -19.72 1.45 -6.49
N TYR A 434 -18.47 1.11 -6.83
CA TYR A 434 -18.13 0.25 -7.96
C TYR A 434 -18.56 -1.21 -7.79
N SER A 435 -19.02 -1.58 -6.59
CA SER A 435 -19.58 -2.90 -6.33
C SER A 435 -21.08 -3.00 -6.63
N ASP A 436 -21.76 -1.88 -6.90
CA ASP A 436 -23.18 -1.86 -7.19
C ASP A 436 -23.50 -2.71 -8.43
N GLY A 437 -24.46 -3.63 -8.27
CA GLY A 437 -24.85 -4.58 -9.33
C GLY A 437 -23.93 -5.79 -9.50
N LEU A 438 -22.87 -5.92 -8.70
CA LEU A 438 -22.04 -7.11 -8.63
C LEU A 438 -22.52 -8.05 -7.53
N GLU A 439 -22.46 -9.35 -7.79
CA GLU A 439 -22.64 -10.38 -6.76
C GLU A 439 -21.37 -10.41 -5.88
N ILE A 440 -21.53 -10.10 -4.59
CA ILE A 440 -20.44 -10.10 -3.59
C ILE A 440 -20.72 -11.22 -2.60
N GLY A 441 -19.88 -12.26 -2.57
CA GLY A 441 -20.05 -13.40 -1.67
C GLY A 441 -19.77 -14.75 -2.33
N PRO A 442 -20.32 -15.87 -1.79
CA PRO A 442 -20.02 -17.22 -2.28
C PRO A 442 -20.36 -17.49 -3.75
N GLN A 443 -21.26 -16.68 -4.33
CA GLN A 443 -21.68 -16.78 -5.73
C GLN A 443 -20.97 -15.75 -6.63
N ALA A 444 -20.06 -14.95 -6.08
CA ALA A 444 -19.30 -13.98 -6.85
C ALA A 444 -18.51 -14.67 -7.96
N LYS A 445 -18.46 -14.05 -9.13
CA LYS A 445 -17.57 -14.50 -10.20
C LYS A 445 -16.14 -14.10 -9.85
N VAL A 446 -15.42 -15.01 -9.20
CA VAL A 446 -14.05 -14.80 -8.76
C VAL A 446 -13.05 -15.19 -9.86
N THR A 447 -12.18 -14.26 -10.26
CA THR A 447 -11.04 -14.57 -11.14
C THR A 447 -9.85 -15.02 -10.31
N LEU A 448 -9.33 -16.22 -10.61
CA LEU A 448 -8.13 -16.73 -9.97
C LEU A 448 -6.89 -16.05 -10.57
N ILE A 449 -6.25 -15.16 -9.81
CA ILE A 449 -5.02 -14.45 -10.21
C ILE A 449 -3.82 -14.95 -9.39
N GLY A 450 -2.62 -14.42 -9.69
CA GLY A 450 -1.40 -14.69 -8.93
C GLY A 450 -0.50 -13.46 -8.82
N SER A 451 0.55 -13.56 -8.01
CA SER A 451 1.57 -12.52 -7.86
C SER A 451 2.61 -12.50 -9.00
N GLY A 452 2.64 -13.55 -9.83
CA GLY A 452 3.47 -13.69 -11.02
C GLY A 452 3.77 -15.14 -11.38
N CYS A 453 3.92 -15.47 -12.67
CA CYS A 453 4.01 -16.88 -13.09
C CYS A 453 5.15 -17.66 -12.40
N ARG A 454 6.30 -17.02 -12.16
CA ARG A 454 7.48 -17.61 -11.51
C ARG A 454 7.27 -17.94 -10.03
N VAL A 455 6.33 -17.26 -9.35
CA VAL A 455 6.08 -17.43 -7.92
C VAL A 455 4.62 -17.87 -7.64
N CYS A 456 3.87 -18.19 -8.69
CA CYS A 456 2.47 -18.57 -8.59
C CYS A 456 2.33 -20.09 -8.58
N GLU A 457 1.67 -20.61 -7.55
CA GLU A 457 1.46 -22.05 -7.31
C GLU A 457 0.29 -22.66 -8.08
N ARG A 458 -0.51 -21.86 -8.80
CA ARG A 458 -1.71 -22.38 -9.48
C ARG A 458 -1.35 -23.34 -10.62
N GLU A 459 -1.49 -24.64 -10.41
CA GLU A 459 -1.09 -25.68 -11.38
C GLU A 459 -1.89 -25.62 -12.70
N ARG A 460 -3.17 -25.27 -12.63
CA ARG A 460 -4.11 -25.32 -13.77
C ARG A 460 -4.38 -23.94 -14.39
N CYS A 461 -3.34 -23.11 -14.52
CA CYS A 461 -3.48 -21.77 -15.09
C CYS A 461 -3.29 -21.79 -16.62
N PRO A 462 -4.35 -21.59 -17.42
CA PRO A 462 -4.23 -21.61 -18.88
C PRO A 462 -3.40 -20.44 -19.44
N GLN A 463 -3.23 -19.38 -18.65
CA GLN A 463 -2.52 -18.17 -19.04
C GLN A 463 -1.06 -18.15 -18.53
N ARG A 464 -0.57 -19.26 -17.98
CA ARG A 464 0.80 -19.36 -17.44
C ARG A 464 1.83 -19.06 -18.52
N ALA A 465 2.76 -18.15 -18.24
CA ALA A 465 3.80 -17.76 -19.18
C ALA A 465 5.16 -18.40 -18.87
N PHE A 466 5.44 -18.67 -17.60
CA PHE A 466 6.70 -19.22 -17.12
C PHE A 466 6.45 -20.33 -16.09
N PRO A 467 7.35 -21.32 -16.01
CA PRO A 467 7.31 -22.31 -14.93
C PRO A 467 7.53 -21.64 -13.56
N PRO A 468 6.92 -22.16 -12.48
CA PRO A 468 7.22 -21.71 -11.13
C PRO A 468 8.66 -22.08 -10.73
N LEU A 469 9.32 -21.19 -10.00
CA LEU A 469 10.66 -21.41 -9.43
C LEU A 469 10.59 -22.45 -8.32
N GLY A 470 11.65 -23.26 -8.19
CA GLY A 470 11.75 -24.30 -7.18
C GLY A 470 10.85 -25.53 -7.39
N VAL A 471 10.06 -25.58 -8.47
CA VAL A 471 9.19 -26.72 -8.79
C VAL A 471 9.76 -27.51 -9.97
N PRO A 472 9.96 -28.83 -9.84
CA PRO A 472 10.43 -29.65 -10.95
C PRO A 472 9.40 -29.66 -12.10
N LEU A 473 9.89 -29.48 -13.32
CA LEU A 473 9.05 -29.55 -14.51
C LEU A 473 8.70 -30.99 -14.84
N HIS A 474 7.41 -31.32 -14.80
CA HIS A 474 6.89 -32.57 -15.33
C HIS A 474 6.60 -32.43 -16.82
N ILE A 475 7.51 -32.93 -17.65
CA ILE A 475 7.37 -32.95 -19.11
C ILE A 475 6.98 -34.37 -19.53
N ASP A 476 5.81 -34.50 -20.13
CA ASP A 476 5.34 -35.73 -20.78
C ASP A 476 5.19 -35.46 -22.29
N GLU A 477 6.09 -36.05 -23.09
CA GLU A 477 6.15 -35.88 -24.54
C GLU A 477 4.89 -36.38 -25.27
N HIS A 478 4.08 -37.22 -24.60
CA HIS A 478 2.87 -37.83 -25.15
C HIS A 478 1.58 -37.24 -24.59
N ARG A 479 1.66 -36.18 -23.78
CA ARG A 479 0.51 -35.51 -23.19
C ARG A 479 0.54 -34.01 -23.46
N SER A 480 -0.63 -33.43 -23.67
CA SER A 480 -0.81 -31.97 -23.72
C SER A 480 -1.74 -31.52 -22.60
N SER A 481 -1.40 -30.39 -21.98
CA SER A 481 -2.13 -29.80 -20.85
C SER A 481 -2.59 -28.38 -21.22
N ILE A 482 -3.69 -27.93 -20.61
CA ILE A 482 -4.17 -26.55 -20.79
C ILE A 482 -3.22 -25.52 -20.15
N SER A 483 -2.49 -25.91 -19.10
CA SER A 483 -1.48 -25.09 -18.45
C SER A 483 -0.11 -25.47 -19.00
N PRO A 484 0.58 -24.57 -19.72
CA PRO A 484 1.99 -24.79 -20.03
C PRO A 484 2.76 -24.87 -18.72
N TYR A 485 3.56 -25.92 -18.50
CA TYR A 485 4.28 -26.18 -17.24
C TYR A 485 3.40 -26.54 -16.03
N GLY A 486 2.16 -27.00 -16.25
CA GLY A 486 1.37 -27.63 -15.17
C GLY A 486 1.87 -29.03 -14.84
N ALA A 487 1.72 -29.45 -13.57
CA ALA A 487 2.02 -30.80 -13.12
C ALA A 487 1.09 -31.87 -13.71
#